data_AF-A0A2W2DM41-F1
#
_entry.id   AF-A0A2W2DM41-F1
#
_cell.length_a   1.000
_cell.length_b   1.000
_cell.length_c   1.000
_cell.angle_alpha   90.00
_cell.angle_beta   90.00
_cell.angle_gamma   90.00
#
_symmetry.space_group_name_H-M   'P 1'
#
loop_
_entity.id
_entity.type
_entity.pdbx_description
1 polymer ?
#
loop_
_entity_poly.entity_id
_entity_poly.type
_entity_poly.pdbx_seq_one_letter_code
_entity_poly.pdbx_strand_id
1 'polypeptide(L)'
;MQRYRQSGEGHEEAGVSAEARELARDMERVNRALETARLFLAGLDQADDARELRRRTYSPLRTLIEQAEQSAARVTKYLRDGSRS
;
A
#
# COMPACT_ATOMS: atom_id res chain seq x y z
N MET A 1 24.39 32.02 -33.71
CA MET A 1 24.94 30.91 -32.91
C MET A 1 24.14 30.76 -31.62
N GLN A 2 22.98 30.09 -31.68
CA GLN A 2 22.18 29.74 -30.49
C GLN A 2 21.53 28.38 -30.74
N ARG A 3 22.10 27.34 -30.15
CA ARG A 3 21.46 26.06 -29.83
C ARG A 3 22.16 25.50 -28.59
N TYR A 4 21.50 24.59 -27.91
CA TYR A 4 21.89 23.91 -26.66
C TYR A 4 21.45 24.58 -25.37
N ARG A 5 20.13 24.64 -25.16
CA ARG A 5 19.54 24.54 -23.83
C ARG A 5 18.21 23.78 -23.92
N GLN A 6 18.30 22.47 -24.16
CA GLN A 6 17.15 21.55 -24.13
C GLN A 6 17.69 20.11 -24.15
N SER A 7 18.32 19.66 -23.06
CA SER A 7 18.76 18.26 -22.94
C SER A 7 18.83 17.75 -21.49
N GLY A 8 18.24 18.46 -20.52
CA GLY A 8 18.27 18.07 -19.10
C GLY A 8 16.97 17.48 -18.56
N GLU A 9 15.82 17.96 -19.04
CA GLU A 9 14.53 17.73 -18.36
C GLU A 9 13.91 16.34 -18.64
N GLY A 10 14.18 15.74 -19.81
CA GLY A 10 13.55 14.47 -20.20
C GLY A 10 14.12 13.21 -19.52
N HIS A 11 15.31 13.27 -18.93
CA HIS A 11 15.92 12.12 -18.25
C HIS A 11 15.55 12.03 -16.77
N GLU A 12 15.32 13.16 -16.10
CA GLU A 12 14.88 13.20 -14.70
C GLU A 12 13.42 12.75 -14.56
N GLU A 13 12.50 13.22 -15.43
CA GLU A 13 11.09 12.79 -15.41
C GLU A 13 10.93 11.28 -15.69
N ALA A 14 11.74 10.73 -16.61
CA ALA A 14 11.72 9.31 -16.92
C ALA A 14 12.19 8.44 -15.73
N GLY A 15 13.23 8.90 -15.01
CA GLY A 15 13.74 8.26 -13.78
C GLY A 15 12.72 8.27 -12.64
N VAL A 16 12.11 9.43 -12.39
CA VAL A 16 11.07 9.60 -11.36
C VAL A 16 9.85 8.70 -11.64
N SER A 17 9.46 8.54 -12.91
CA SER A 17 8.36 7.63 -13.28
C SER A 17 8.67 6.15 -13.02
N ALA A 18 9.94 5.74 -13.16
CA ALA A 18 10.38 4.36 -12.95
C ALA A 18 10.42 4.02 -11.45
N GLU A 19 10.99 4.90 -10.64
CA GLU A 19 11.02 4.79 -9.17
C GLU A 19 9.60 4.77 -8.58
N ALA A 20 8.71 5.64 -9.08
CA ALA A 20 7.30 5.65 -8.66
C ALA A 20 6.58 4.34 -8.99
N ARG A 21 6.88 3.71 -10.14
CA ARG A 21 6.31 2.41 -10.51
C ARG A 21 6.85 1.27 -9.67
N GLU A 22 8.14 1.29 -9.32
CA GLU A 22 8.73 0.31 -8.41
C GLU A 22 8.11 0.41 -7.03
N LEU A 23 8.01 1.61 -6.47
CA LEU A 23 7.39 1.86 -5.18
C LEU A 23 5.90 1.46 -5.18
N ALA A 24 5.18 1.68 -6.30
CA ALA A 24 3.80 1.22 -6.43
C ALA A 24 3.68 -0.31 -6.31
N ARG A 25 4.61 -1.06 -6.91
CA ARG A 25 4.65 -2.53 -6.81
C ARG A 25 4.97 -2.99 -5.39
N ASP A 26 5.88 -2.31 -4.70
CA ASP A 26 6.17 -2.63 -3.31
C ASP A 26 4.96 -2.36 -2.40
N MET A 27 4.24 -1.26 -2.62
CA MET A 27 3.00 -0.99 -1.89
C MET A 27 1.88 -2.00 -2.22
N GLU A 28 1.83 -2.55 -3.42
CA GLU A 28 0.94 -3.68 -3.74
C GLU A 28 1.30 -4.95 -2.94
N ARG A 29 2.59 -5.23 -2.75
CA ARG A 29 3.04 -6.34 -1.89
C ARG A 29 2.64 -6.11 -0.43
N VAL A 30 2.80 -4.88 0.07
CA VAL A 30 2.34 -4.49 1.42
C VAL A 30 0.83 -4.68 1.57
N ASN A 31 0.04 -4.22 0.59
CA ASN A 31 -1.42 -4.40 0.60
C ASN A 31 -1.81 -5.88 0.69
N ARG A 32 -1.17 -6.76 -0.08
CA ARG A 32 -1.43 -8.22 -0.01
C ARG A 32 -1.04 -8.84 1.34
N ALA A 33 0.07 -8.39 1.93
CA ALA A 33 0.50 -8.86 3.23
C ALA A 33 -0.50 -8.46 4.33
N LEU A 34 -1.04 -7.24 4.25
CA LEU A 34 -2.06 -6.76 5.18
C LEU A 34 -3.38 -7.52 5.04
N GLU A 35 -3.84 -7.77 3.82
CA GLU A 35 -5.03 -8.59 3.54
C GLU A 35 -4.86 -10.01 4.13
N THR A 36 -3.68 -10.61 3.96
CA THR A 36 -3.36 -11.92 4.52
C THR A 36 -3.38 -11.89 6.06
N ALA A 37 -2.79 -10.86 6.67
CA ALA A 37 -2.79 -10.71 8.12
C ALA A 37 -4.20 -10.51 8.68
N ARG A 38 -5.08 -9.80 7.95
CA ARG A 38 -6.49 -9.65 8.29
C ARG A 38 -7.23 -11.00 8.32
N LEU A 39 -6.95 -11.89 7.35
CA LEU A 39 -7.52 -13.24 7.32
C LEU A 39 -7.07 -14.07 8.53
N PHE A 40 -5.78 -14.01 8.89
CA PHE A 40 -5.27 -14.70 10.07
C PHE A 40 -5.89 -14.17 11.38
N LEU A 41 -6.02 -12.85 11.53
CA LEU A 41 -6.70 -12.28 12.68
C LEU A 41 -8.17 -12.71 12.75
N ALA A 42 -8.88 -12.77 11.63
CA ALA A 42 -10.26 -13.26 11.62
C ALA A 42 -10.36 -14.73 12.04
N GLY A 43 -9.39 -15.56 11.68
CA GLY A 43 -9.30 -16.96 12.14
C GLY A 43 -9.02 -17.08 13.65
N LEU A 44 -8.15 -16.20 14.19
CA LEU A 44 -7.89 -16.12 15.63
C LEU A 44 -9.13 -15.67 16.40
N ASP A 45 -9.79 -14.60 15.94
CA ASP A 45 -11.05 -14.10 16.52
C ASP A 45 -12.10 -15.23 16.59
N GLN A 46 -12.24 -16.03 15.53
CA GLN A 46 -13.16 -17.18 15.50
C GLN A 46 -12.77 -18.29 16.48
N ALA A 47 -11.48 -18.60 16.61
CA ALA A 47 -11.00 -19.61 17.55
C ALA A 47 -11.17 -19.17 19.02
N ASP A 48 -10.98 -17.88 19.29
CA ASP A 48 -11.17 -17.29 20.62
C ASP A 48 -12.66 -17.17 20.98
N ASP A 49 -13.52 -16.73 20.06
CA ASP A 49 -14.98 -16.70 20.24
C ASP A 49 -15.53 -18.13 20.52
N ALA A 50 -15.02 -19.15 19.83
CA ALA A 50 -15.39 -20.55 20.04
C ALA A 50 -14.93 -21.10 21.41
N ARG A 51 -13.82 -20.58 21.95
CA ARG A 51 -13.31 -20.97 23.28
C ARG A 51 -14.02 -20.24 24.42
N GLU A 52 -14.34 -18.96 24.25
CA GLU A 52 -14.84 -18.14 25.34
C GLU A 52 -16.36 -17.95 25.37
N LEU A 53 -17.12 -18.32 24.31
CA LEU A 53 -18.57 -18.05 24.24
C LEU A 53 -18.91 -16.56 24.45
N ARG A 54 -17.94 -15.67 24.26
CA ARG A 54 -18.04 -14.23 24.49
C ARG A 54 -18.24 -13.49 23.18
N ARG A 55 -18.94 -12.36 23.28
CA ARG A 55 -19.19 -11.48 22.14
C ARG A 55 -17.88 -10.87 21.65
N ARG A 56 -17.73 -10.84 20.32
CA ARG A 56 -16.78 -10.06 19.52
C ARG A 56 -16.22 -8.85 20.28
N THR A 57 -15.01 -8.99 20.81
CA THR A 57 -14.33 -7.91 21.52
C THR A 57 -13.64 -7.01 20.48
N TYR A 58 -13.63 -5.70 20.73
CA TYR A 58 -12.85 -4.76 19.93
C TYR A 58 -11.39 -5.24 19.82
N SER A 59 -10.89 -5.42 18.59
CA SER A 59 -9.53 -5.87 18.32
C SER A 59 -8.67 -4.70 17.83
N PRO A 60 -7.78 -4.13 18.68
CA PRO A 60 -6.88 -3.05 18.28
C PRO A 60 -5.99 -3.43 17.09
N LEU A 61 -5.55 -4.70 17.02
CA LEU A 61 -4.74 -5.19 15.91
C LEU A 61 -5.52 -5.18 14.60
N ARG A 62 -6.79 -5.59 14.61
CA ARG A 62 -7.66 -5.54 13.43
C ARG A 62 -7.84 -4.10 12.93
N THR A 63 -8.05 -3.17 13.86
CA THR A 63 -8.18 -1.74 13.55
C THR A 63 -6.90 -1.19 12.91
N LEU A 64 -5.74 -1.54 13.44
CA LEU A 64 -4.44 -1.12 12.89
C LEU A 64 -4.19 -1.67 11.49
N ILE A 65 -4.55 -2.94 11.23
CA ILE A 65 -4.41 -3.52 9.89
C ILE A 65 -5.34 -2.83 8.90
N GLU A 66 -6.60 -2.58 9.26
CA GLU A 66 -7.53 -1.87 8.38
C GLU A 66 -7.04 -0.44 8.04
N GLN A 67 -6.44 0.27 9.01
CA GLN A 67 -5.83 1.58 8.77
C GLN A 67 -4.59 1.50 7.87
N ALA A 68 -3.78 0.47 8.04
CA ALA A 68 -2.61 0.22 7.20
C ALA A 68 -3.04 -0.10 5.75
N GLU A 69 -4.07 -0.93 5.54
CA GLU A 69 -4.62 -1.25 4.21
C GLU A 69 -5.09 0.03 3.49
N GLN A 70 -5.88 0.85 4.18
CA GLN A 70 -6.38 2.10 3.61
C GLN A 70 -5.24 3.06 3.26
N SER A 71 -4.21 3.15 4.09
CA SER A 71 -3.06 4.02 3.86
C SER A 71 -2.21 3.53 2.70
N ALA A 72 -1.93 2.23 2.65
CA ALA A 72 -1.18 1.61 1.57
C ALA A 72 -1.90 1.71 0.22
N ALA A 73 -3.22 1.51 0.18
CA ALA A 73 -4.02 1.71 -1.03
C ALA A 73 -3.98 3.16 -1.55
N ARG A 74 -4.04 4.16 -0.66
CA ARG A 74 -3.92 5.58 -1.05
C ARG A 74 -2.55 5.88 -1.67
N VAL A 75 -1.47 5.38 -1.06
CA VAL A 75 -0.12 5.56 -1.58
C VAL A 75 0.04 4.86 -2.94
N THR A 76 -0.43 3.62 -3.10
CA THR A 76 -0.40 2.92 -4.39
C THR A 76 -1.14 3.72 -5.47
N LYS A 77 -2.32 4.27 -5.16
CA LYS A 77 -3.07 5.10 -6.10
C LYS A 77 -2.28 6.35 -6.50
N TYR A 78 -1.75 7.09 -5.52
CA TYR A 78 -0.95 8.29 -5.77
C TYR A 78 0.24 8.01 -6.69
N LEU A 79 0.99 6.93 -6.44
CA LEU A 79 2.15 6.55 -7.23
C LEU A 79 1.78 6.13 -8.66
N ARG A 80 0.63 5.48 -8.84
CA ARG A 80 0.11 5.12 -10.17
C ARG A 80 -0.37 6.34 -10.96
N ASP A 81 -1.01 7.29 -10.29
CA ASP A 81 -1.52 8.50 -10.93
C ASP A 81 -0.36 9.43 -11.32
N GLY A 82 0.67 9.58 -10.46
CA GLY A 82 1.85 10.39 -10.75
C GLY A 82 2.85 9.78 -11.75
N SER A 83 2.77 8.48 -12.04
CA SER A 83 3.62 7.80 -13.05
C SER A 83 2.98 7.73 -14.45
N ARG A 84 1.81 8.35 -14.62
CA ARG A 84 1.05 8.46 -15.89
C ARG A 84 1.08 9.87 -16.50
N SER A 85 1.46 10.88 -15.72
CA SER A 85 1.82 12.23 -16.15
C SER A 85 3.26 12.27 -16.63
#